data_AF-A0AAW2ZA25-F1
#
_entry.id   AF-A0AAW2ZA25-F1
#
_cell.length_a   1.000
_cell.length_b   1.000
_cell.length_c   1.000
_cell.angle_alpha   90.00
_cell.angle_beta   90.00
_cell.angle_gamma   90.00
#
_symmetry.space_group_name_H-M   'P 1'
#
loop_
_entity.id
_entity.type
_entity.pdbx_description
1 polymer ?
#
loop_
_entity_poly.entity_id
_entity_poly.type
_entity_poly.pdbx_seq_one_letter_code
_entity_poly.pdbx_strand_id
1 'polypeptide(L)'
;MKQIQSSNSSTSVKVKTKQHGVKSSGTNRNDVKPGTIVNIVLKHHQRTGERTKGIVKEILTNSIKHPRGIKVRLEDGAVGRVQEIFN
;
A
#
# COMPACT_ATOMS: atom_id res chain seq x y z
N MET A 1 -4.80 14.23 -56.07
CA MET A 1 -5.42 14.94 -54.94
C MET A 1 -5.38 14.00 -53.74
N LYS A 2 -4.44 14.20 -52.80
CA LYS A 2 -4.29 13.37 -51.60
C LYS A 2 -5.15 13.93 -50.48
N GLN A 3 -5.92 13.07 -49.82
CA GLN A 3 -6.59 13.40 -48.57
C GLN A 3 -5.57 13.66 -47.47
N ILE A 4 -5.76 14.73 -46.72
CA ILE A 4 -5.10 14.95 -45.43
C ILE A 4 -6.16 14.67 -44.38
N GLN A 5 -6.11 13.48 -43.78
CA GLN A 5 -6.76 13.23 -42.49
C GLN A 5 -5.75 13.68 -41.43
N SER A 6 -6.12 14.70 -40.66
CA SER A 6 -5.39 15.18 -39.51
C SER A 6 -5.37 14.10 -38.43
N SER A 7 -4.22 13.44 -38.27
CA SER A 7 -3.94 12.63 -37.10
C SER A 7 -3.74 13.55 -35.89
N ASN A 8 -4.79 13.73 -35.10
CA ASN A 8 -4.62 14.07 -33.70
C ASN A 8 -3.99 12.86 -33.02
N SER A 9 -2.67 12.77 -33.19
CA SER A 9 -1.78 11.95 -32.39
C SER A 9 -1.81 12.54 -30.99
N SER A 10 -2.89 12.25 -30.26
CA SER A 10 -2.98 12.46 -28.82
C SER A 10 -1.94 11.55 -28.21
N THR A 11 -0.70 12.04 -28.18
CA THR A 11 0.44 11.47 -27.47
C THR A 11 0.01 11.39 -26.02
N SER A 12 -0.66 10.28 -25.70
CA SER A 12 -1.02 9.90 -24.36
C SER A 12 0.30 9.63 -23.69
N VAL A 13 0.80 10.64 -22.99
CA VAL A 13 1.82 10.47 -21.97
C VAL A 13 1.33 9.32 -21.10
N LYS A 14 1.89 8.12 -21.33
CA LYS A 14 1.64 6.95 -20.48
C LYS A 14 2.26 7.27 -19.13
N VAL A 15 1.56 8.06 -18.32
CA VAL A 15 1.72 8.00 -16.87
C VAL A 15 1.34 6.55 -16.55
N LYS A 16 2.34 5.70 -16.33
CA LYS A 16 2.14 4.35 -15.79
C LYS A 16 1.52 4.52 -14.41
N THR A 17 0.22 4.75 -14.34
CA THR A 17 -0.56 4.51 -13.14
C THR A 17 -0.60 2.99 -12.96
N LYS A 18 0.49 2.42 -12.42
CA LYS A 18 0.47 1.05 -11.92
C LYS A 18 -0.68 0.98 -10.92
N GLN A 19 -1.71 0.22 -11.26
CA GLN A 19 -2.79 -0.06 -10.33
C GLN A 19 -2.19 -0.85 -9.16
N HIS A 20 -1.97 -0.19 -8.03
CA HIS A 20 -1.61 -0.87 -6.79
C HIS A 20 -2.90 -1.41 -6.17
N GLY A 21 -3.37 -2.55 -6.71
CA GLY A 21 -4.48 -3.28 -6.14
C GLY A 21 -4.15 -3.72 -4.71
N VAL A 22 -5.14 -3.63 -3.83
CA VAL A 22 -5.03 -4.15 -2.46
C VAL A 22 -4.83 -5.67 -2.55
N LYS A 23 -3.70 -6.17 -2.05
CA LYS A 23 -3.31 -7.59 -2.15
C LYS A 23 -3.93 -8.44 -1.05
N SER A 24 -3.86 -7.99 0.21
CA SER A 24 -4.34 -8.77 1.36
C SER A 24 -4.59 -7.92 2.60
N SER A 25 -5.27 -8.52 3.59
CA SER A 25 -5.77 -7.88 4.83
C SER A 25 -4.73 -7.65 5.93
N GLY A 26 -3.45 -7.97 5.67
CA GLY A 26 -2.38 -7.72 6.65
C GLY A 26 -2.40 -8.56 7.91
N THR A 27 -3.16 -9.66 7.95
CA THR A 27 -3.30 -10.54 9.13
C THR A 27 -2.26 -11.66 9.19
N ASN A 28 -1.67 -12.02 8.05
CA ASN A 28 -0.62 -13.03 7.94
C ASN A 28 0.75 -12.35 7.86
N ARG A 29 1.68 -12.77 8.71
CA ARG A 29 3.05 -12.28 8.77
C ARG A 29 3.80 -12.50 7.45
N ASN A 30 3.53 -13.61 6.76
CA ASN A 30 4.21 -13.97 5.52
C ASN A 30 3.91 -13.00 4.36
N ASP A 31 2.80 -12.27 4.45
CA ASP A 31 2.39 -11.29 3.44
C ASP A 31 3.08 -9.93 3.65
N VAL A 32 3.62 -9.68 4.85
CA VAL A 32 4.26 -8.42 5.23
C VAL A 32 5.76 -8.61 5.20
N LYS A 33 6.46 -7.79 4.41
CA LYS A 33 7.93 -7.76 4.37
C LYS A 33 8.43 -6.33 4.54
N PRO A 34 9.60 -6.10 5.15
CA PRO A 34 10.28 -4.81 5.05
C PRO A 34 10.38 -4.34 3.59
N GLY A 35 10.21 -3.04 3.36
CA GLY A 35 10.12 -2.44 2.02
C GLY A 35 8.75 -2.54 1.34
N THR A 36 7.77 -3.20 1.96
CA THR A 36 6.40 -3.30 1.40
C THR A 36 5.59 -2.05 1.73
N ILE A 37 4.83 -1.55 0.75
CA ILE A 37 3.88 -0.45 0.96
C ILE A 37 2.62 -1.02 1.64
N VAL A 38 2.26 -0.44 2.77
CA VAL A 38 1.12 -0.87 3.58
C VAL A 38 0.29 0.32 4.04
N ASN A 39 -0.99 0.06 4.33
CA ASN A 39 -1.79 0.94 5.17
C ASN A 39 -1.83 0.38 6.58
N ILE A 40 -1.51 1.22 7.57
CA ILE A 40 -1.61 0.87 8.99
C ILE A 40 -2.65 1.74 9.70
N VAL A 41 -3.24 1.19 10.75
CA VAL A 41 -3.99 1.98 11.74
C VAL A 41 -3.07 2.25 12.93
N LEU A 42 -2.86 3.53 13.21
CA LEU A 42 -2.15 4.01 14.39
C LEU A 42 -3.05 3.97 15.61
N LYS A 43 -2.48 3.91 16.82
CA LYS A 43 -3.26 3.83 18.07
C LYS A 43 -4.25 5.00 18.20
N HIS A 44 -3.82 6.21 17.86
CA HIS A 44 -4.65 7.41 17.92
C HIS A 44 -5.77 7.41 16.86
N HIS A 45 -5.58 6.70 15.74
CA HIS A 45 -6.57 6.54 14.67
C HIS A 45 -7.51 5.33 14.85
N GLN A 46 -7.40 4.55 15.94
CA GLN A 46 -8.26 3.38 16.15
C GLN A 46 -9.75 3.72 16.25
N ARG A 47 -10.09 4.91 16.76
CA ARG A 47 -11.49 5.38 16.86
C ARG A 47 -12.01 5.94 15.54
N THR A 48 -11.16 6.58 14.75
CA THR A 48 -11.54 7.22 13.47
C THR A 48 -11.48 6.24 12.30
N GLY A 49 -10.70 5.17 12.42
CA GLY A 49 -10.44 4.23 11.34
C GLY A 49 -9.47 4.78 10.29
N GLU A 50 -8.85 5.94 10.54
CA GLU A 50 -7.91 6.56 9.60
C GLU A 50 -6.69 5.67 9.40
N ARG A 51 -6.29 5.54 8.13
CA ARG A 51 -5.19 4.68 7.72
C ARG A 51 -4.04 5.52 7.22
N THR A 52 -2.86 5.24 7.74
CA THR A 52 -1.62 5.87 7.34
C THR A 52 -0.90 4.96 6.36
N LYS A 53 -0.66 5.46 5.16
CA LYS A 53 0.14 4.77 4.14
C LYS A 53 1.62 4.95 4.44
N GLY A 54 2.39 3.87 4.34
CA GLY A 54 3.84 3.96 4.44
C GLY A 54 4.56 2.67 4.07
N ILE A 55 5.89 2.72 4.17
CA ILE A 55 6.78 1.60 3.87
C ILE A 55 7.17 0.91 5.19
N VAL A 56 7.04 -0.41 5.23
CA VAL A 56 7.43 -1.19 6.41
C VAL A 56 8.94 -1.16 6.59
N LYS A 57 9.40 -0.69 7.75
CA LYS A 57 10.80 -0.80 8.19
C LYS A 57 11.04 -2.11 8.93
N GLU A 58 10.18 -2.43 9.88
CA GLU A 58 10.36 -3.59 10.77
C GLU A 58 9.02 -4.21 11.16
N ILE A 59 9.02 -5.54 11.33
CA ILE A 59 7.87 -6.30 11.83
C ILE A 59 8.03 -6.53 13.33
N LEU A 60 7.12 -6.01 14.14
CA LEU A 60 7.17 -6.06 15.60
C LEU A 60 6.35 -7.22 16.19
N THR A 61 6.04 -8.22 15.38
CA THR A 61 5.07 -9.26 15.69
C THR A 61 5.64 -10.62 15.32
N ASN A 62 5.69 -11.52 16.30
CA ASN A 62 6.36 -12.83 16.14
C ASN A 62 5.42 -13.90 15.57
N SER A 63 4.18 -14.00 16.06
CA SER A 63 3.25 -15.04 15.60
C SER A 63 2.86 -14.85 14.13
N ILE A 64 2.56 -15.96 13.45
CA ILE A 64 2.28 -15.97 12.01
C ILE A 64 0.93 -15.30 11.69
N LYS A 65 -0.09 -15.50 12.53
CA LYS A 65 -1.45 -14.97 12.32
C LYS A 65 -1.86 -14.03 13.45
N HIS A 66 -2.33 -12.84 13.08
CA HIS A 66 -2.80 -11.81 14.01
C HIS A 66 -4.17 -11.29 13.61
N PRO A 67 -5.22 -11.46 14.44
CA PRO A 67 -6.59 -11.12 14.08
C PRO A 67 -6.81 -9.66 13.67
N ARG A 68 -6.06 -8.74 14.30
CA ARG A 68 -6.17 -7.30 14.04
C ARG A 68 -5.09 -6.75 13.10
N GLY A 69 -4.32 -7.65 12.48
CA GLY A 69 -3.19 -7.28 11.64
C GLY A 69 -1.84 -7.35 12.35
N ILE A 70 -0.80 -7.52 11.53
CA ILE A 70 0.60 -7.54 11.94
C ILE A 70 1.01 -6.18 12.46
N LYS A 71 1.69 -6.13 13.62
CA LYS A 71 2.29 -4.87 14.11
C LYS A 71 3.56 -4.60 13.34
N VAL A 72 3.69 -3.39 12.80
CA VAL A 72 4.89 -2.96 12.08
C VAL A 72 5.32 -1.58 12.55
N ARG A 73 6.59 -1.28 12.33
CA ARG A 73 7.17 0.05 12.33
C ARG A 73 7.38 0.48 10.89
N LEU A 74 6.93 1.67 10.53
CA LEU A 74 7.18 2.29 9.24
C LEU A 74 8.55 2.98 9.21
N GLU A 75 9.02 3.38 8.03
CA GLU A 75 10.28 4.10 7.86
C GLU A 75 10.31 5.46 8.58
N ASP A 76 9.17 6.14 8.67
CA ASP A 76 8.98 7.39 9.43
C ASP A 76 8.98 7.19 10.95
N GLY A 77 9.07 5.93 11.43
CA GLY A 77 9.05 5.57 12.85
C GLY A 77 7.66 5.32 13.42
N ALA A 78 6.59 5.54 12.65
CA ALA A 78 5.22 5.31 13.10
C ALA A 78 4.96 3.82 13.33
N VAL A 79 4.19 3.50 14.37
CA VAL A 79 3.90 2.11 14.77
C VAL A 79 2.40 1.87 14.77
N GLY A 80 1.97 0.84 14.05
CA GLY A 80 0.55 0.51 13.90
C GLY A 80 0.29 -0.93 13.49
N ARG A 81 -0.98 -1.22 13.22
CA ARG A 81 -1.46 -2.52 12.76
C ARG A 81 -1.75 -2.46 11.26
N VAL A 82 -1.16 -3.36 10.47
CA VAL A 82 -1.41 -3.45 9.03
C VAL A 82 -2.88 -3.79 8.78
N GLN A 83 -3.52 -3.04 7.89
CA GLN A 83 -4.88 -3.29 7.41
C GLN A 83 -4.90 -3.68 5.93
N GLU A 84 -3.99 -3.11 5.14
CA GLU A 84 -3.90 -3.38 3.70
C GLU A 84 -2.45 -3.44 3.26
N ILE A 85 -2.17 -4.32 2.30
CA ILE A 85 -0.86 -4.50 1.69
C ILE A 85 -0.99 -4.18 0.19
N PHE A 86 -0.07 -3.36 -0.33
CA PHE A 86 0.00 -3.01 -1.74
C PHE A 86 1.14 -3.77 -2.42
N ASN A 87 0.96 -4.13 -3.70
CA ASN A 87 1.93 -4.89 -4.49
C ASN A 87 2.25 -4.22 -5.83
#